data_AF-A0A147F4S0-F1
#
_entry.id   AF-A0A147F4S0-F1
#
_cell.length_a   1.000
_cell.length_b   1.000
_cell.length_c   1.000
_cell.angle_alpha   90.00
_cell.angle_beta   90.00
_cell.angle_gamma   90.00
#
_symmetry.space_group_name_H-M   'P 1'
#
loop_
_entity.id
_entity.type
_entity.pdbx_description
1 polymer ?
#
loop_
_entity_poly.entity_id
_entity_poly.type
_entity_poly.pdbx_seq_one_letter_code
_entity_poly.pdbx_strand_id
1 'polypeptide(L)'
;MTPEGYSREELLSLPPAVRLTEISLRLYADDHGREKVNQRLMLANFYPLDEEMTERTIDEHLLSLDDAGCLVLFDVDGSTFFALTDWPTVDRAKPSRFPAPPLANDSRMPRDLFVARERESEREGERGSESKSGPARSPRDTTSPPSPFCHAHRSTGGTDEPCRGCGRARLQRKVWDDEQIAARQRPEEAHDDDEPF
;
A
#
# COMPACT_ATOMS: atom_id res chain seq x y z
N MET A 1 -20.78 -6.14 -4.48
CA MET A 1 -20.07 -5.19 -5.34
C MET A 1 -21.11 -4.48 -6.19
N THR A 2 -21.18 -3.16 -6.11
CA THR A 2 -22.06 -2.37 -6.97
C THR A 2 -21.39 -2.12 -8.32
N PRO A 3 -22.13 -2.00 -9.42
CA PRO A 3 -21.57 -1.65 -10.73
C PRO A 3 -20.77 -0.34 -10.70
N GLU A 4 -21.22 0.63 -9.91
CA GLU A 4 -20.58 1.94 -9.75
C GLU A 4 -19.23 1.82 -9.05
N GLY A 5 -19.12 0.97 -8.02
CA GLY A 5 -17.87 0.74 -7.31
C GLY A 5 -16.79 0.10 -8.18
N TYR A 6 -17.18 -0.75 -9.13
CA TYR A 6 -16.26 -1.39 -10.08
C TYR A 6 -15.81 -0.46 -11.22
N SER A 7 -16.60 0.58 -11.51
CA SER A 7 -16.35 1.51 -12.62
C SER A 7 -15.53 2.74 -12.21
N ARG A 8 -14.99 2.75 -10.98
CA ARG A 8 -14.20 3.86 -10.44
C ARG A 8 -12.88 4.01 -11.19
N GLU A 9 -12.56 5.24 -11.58
CA GLU A 9 -11.35 5.57 -12.34
C GLU A 9 -10.07 5.11 -11.62
N GLU A 10 -10.02 5.27 -10.29
CA GLU A 10 -8.85 4.84 -9.51
C GLU A 10 -8.60 3.34 -9.62
N LEU A 11 -9.65 2.52 -9.46
CA LEU A 11 -9.56 1.07 -9.60
C LEU A 11 -9.24 0.66 -11.04
N LEU A 12 -9.87 1.31 -12.02
CA LEU A 12 -9.67 1.01 -13.44
C LEU A 12 -8.25 1.37 -13.94
N SER A 13 -7.58 2.31 -13.29
CA SER A 13 -6.18 2.68 -13.57
C SER A 13 -5.14 1.65 -13.10
N LEU A 14 -5.54 0.72 -12.21
CA LEU A 14 -4.66 -0.30 -11.67
C LEU A 14 -4.44 -1.46 -12.65
N PRO A 15 -3.30 -2.19 -12.55
CA PRO A 15 -3.05 -3.38 -13.34
C PRO A 15 -4.19 -4.41 -13.22
N PRO A 16 -4.50 -5.18 -14.29
CA PRO A 16 -5.53 -6.22 -14.27
C PRO A 16 -5.41 -7.20 -13.09
N ALA A 17 -4.18 -7.62 -12.76
CA ALA A 17 -3.94 -8.54 -11.64
C ALA A 17 -4.33 -7.92 -10.28
N VAL A 18 -4.03 -6.64 -10.06
CA VAL A 18 -4.41 -5.91 -8.83
C VAL A 18 -5.93 -5.77 -8.73
N ARG A 19 -6.61 -5.47 -9.85
CA ARG A 19 -8.08 -5.41 -9.90
C ARG A 19 -8.71 -6.77 -9.60
N LEU A 20 -8.13 -7.87 -10.09
CA LEU A 20 -8.59 -9.21 -9.76
C LEU A 20 -8.42 -9.52 -8.27
N THR A 21 -7.29 -9.12 -7.66
CA THR A 21 -7.10 -9.25 -6.20
C THR A 21 -8.17 -8.49 -5.43
N GLU A 22 -8.56 -7.29 -5.88
CA GLU A 22 -9.63 -6.51 -5.24
C GLU A 22 -10.97 -7.28 -5.22
N ILE A 23 -11.34 -7.88 -6.36
CA ILE A 23 -12.54 -8.72 -6.47
C ILE A 23 -12.44 -9.91 -5.50
N SER A 24 -11.30 -10.59 -5.46
CA SER A 24 -11.07 -11.72 -4.55
C SER A 24 -11.18 -11.31 -3.08
N LEU A 25 -10.63 -10.15 -2.70
CA LEU A 25 -10.74 -9.61 -1.34
C LEU A 25 -12.20 -9.33 -0.97
N ARG A 26 -13.01 -8.82 -1.88
CA ARG A 26 -14.45 -8.60 -1.66
C ARG A 26 -15.22 -9.89 -1.38
N LEU A 27 -14.83 -10.99 -2.03
CA LEU A 27 -15.45 -12.30 -1.81
C LEU A 27 -14.95 -12.97 -0.52
N TYR A 28 -13.78 -12.58 -0.05
CA TYR A 28 -13.12 -13.16 1.13
C TYR A 28 -13.44 -12.45 2.44
N ALA A 29 -13.68 -11.13 2.38
CA ALA A 29 -13.96 -10.32 3.56
C ALA A 29 -15.27 -10.73 4.26
N ASP A 30 -15.38 -10.36 5.54
CA ASP A 30 -16.62 -10.58 6.30
C ASP A 30 -17.78 -9.66 5.85
N ASP A 31 -18.96 -9.80 6.47
CA ASP A 31 -20.16 -9.01 6.13
C ASP A 31 -19.98 -7.49 6.31
N HIS A 32 -18.85 -7.05 6.87
CA HIS A 32 -18.47 -5.65 7.04
C HIS A 32 -17.27 -5.23 6.16
N GLY A 33 -16.84 -6.08 5.23
CA GLY A 33 -15.74 -5.78 4.32
C GLY A 33 -14.37 -5.77 5.00
N ARG A 34 -14.22 -6.49 6.12
CA ARG A 34 -13.00 -6.56 6.92
C ARG A 34 -12.44 -7.97 6.99
N GLU A 35 -11.12 -8.07 7.05
CA GLU A 35 -10.41 -9.34 7.27
C GLU A 35 -8.96 -9.09 7.72
N LYS A 36 -8.35 -10.11 8.35
CA LYS A 36 -6.93 -10.09 8.72
C LYS A 36 -6.06 -10.37 7.49
N VAL A 37 -4.95 -9.65 7.36
CA VAL A 37 -3.98 -9.94 6.30
C VAL A 37 -3.23 -11.23 6.66
N ASN A 38 -3.42 -12.25 5.84
CA ASN A 38 -2.68 -13.51 5.89
C ASN A 38 -2.35 -13.92 4.46
N GLN A 39 -1.15 -13.58 4.01
CA GLN A 39 -0.70 -13.72 2.62
C GLN A 39 -0.79 -15.17 2.15
N ARG A 40 -0.38 -16.11 2.99
CA ARG A 40 -0.40 -17.54 2.68
C ARG A 40 -1.83 -18.05 2.45
N LEU A 41 -2.77 -17.67 3.31
CA LEU A 41 -4.17 -18.03 3.14
C LEU A 41 -4.80 -17.28 1.95
N MET A 42 -4.51 -16.00 1.78
CA MET A 42 -4.97 -15.21 0.64
C MET A 42 -4.52 -15.82 -0.67
N LEU A 43 -3.24 -16.16 -0.80
CA LEU A 43 -2.69 -16.81 -1.99
C LEU A 43 -3.40 -18.13 -2.28
N ALA A 44 -3.55 -19.00 -1.27
CA ALA A 44 -4.23 -20.28 -1.42
C ALA A 44 -5.72 -20.15 -1.82
N ASN A 45 -6.41 -19.07 -1.40
CA ASN A 45 -7.81 -18.84 -1.73
C ASN A 45 -8.00 -18.11 -3.06
N PHE A 46 -7.12 -17.16 -3.40
CA PHE A 46 -7.30 -16.27 -4.55
C PHE A 46 -6.65 -16.85 -5.81
N TYR A 47 -5.54 -17.57 -5.64
CA TYR A 47 -4.63 -17.98 -6.69
C TYR A 47 -4.10 -19.41 -6.48
N PRO A 48 -4.96 -20.43 -6.25
CA PRO A 48 -4.53 -21.77 -5.82
C PRO A 48 -3.62 -22.51 -6.80
N LEU A 49 -3.61 -22.13 -8.08
CA LEU A 49 -2.85 -22.79 -9.15
C LEU A 49 -1.94 -21.81 -9.90
N ASP A 50 -1.82 -20.58 -9.43
CA ASP A 50 -1.01 -19.55 -10.09
C ASP A 50 0.37 -19.49 -9.41
N GLU A 51 1.36 -20.08 -10.05
CA GLU A 51 2.73 -20.16 -9.52
C GLU A 51 3.48 -18.82 -9.61
N GLU A 52 3.01 -17.88 -10.44
CA GLU A 52 3.59 -16.53 -10.55
C GLU A 52 3.18 -15.65 -9.37
N MET A 53 2.05 -15.98 -8.73
CA MET A 53 1.56 -15.26 -7.57
C MET A 53 2.31 -15.69 -6.31
N THR A 54 2.87 -14.70 -5.61
CA THR A 54 3.62 -14.93 -4.37
C THR A 54 3.00 -14.17 -3.21
N GLU A 55 3.41 -14.51 -1.98
CA GLU A 55 3.02 -13.72 -0.79
C GLU A 55 3.41 -12.24 -0.93
N ARG A 56 4.56 -11.97 -1.57
CA ARG A 56 5.02 -10.61 -1.86
C ARG A 56 4.12 -9.91 -2.87
N THR A 57 3.70 -10.59 -3.94
CA THR A 57 2.79 -10.01 -4.94
C THR A 57 1.46 -9.59 -4.31
N ILE A 58 0.94 -10.38 -3.37
CA ILE A 58 -0.24 -10.02 -2.58
C ILE A 58 -0.01 -8.74 -1.77
N ASP A 59 1.14 -8.60 -1.11
CA ASP A 59 1.47 -7.40 -0.35
C ASP A 59 1.57 -6.15 -1.24
N GLU A 60 2.18 -6.28 -2.42
CA GLU A 60 2.28 -5.21 -3.41
C GLU A 60 0.89 -4.79 -3.95
N HIS A 61 0.01 -5.76 -4.20
CA HIS A 61 -1.37 -5.49 -4.60
C HIS A 61 -2.15 -4.78 -3.49
N LEU A 62 -2.02 -5.22 -2.23
CA LEU A 62 -2.65 -4.57 -1.08
C LEU A 62 -2.19 -3.12 -0.90
N LEU A 63 -0.89 -2.85 -1.05
CA LEU A 63 -0.34 -1.48 -1.01
C LEU A 63 -0.88 -0.62 -2.14
N SER A 64 -0.99 -1.17 -3.35
CA SER A 64 -1.54 -0.47 -4.52
C SER A 64 -3.02 -0.13 -4.34
N LEU A 65 -3.80 -1.04 -3.77
CA LEU A 65 -5.22 -0.83 -3.47
C LEU A 65 -5.43 0.17 -2.32
N ASP A 66 -4.55 0.19 -1.32
CA ASP A 66 -4.53 1.21 -0.25
C ASP A 66 -4.20 2.59 -0.83
N ASP A 67 -3.22 2.67 -1.74
CA ASP A 67 -2.84 3.91 -2.44
C ASP A 67 -3.95 4.47 -3.34
N ALA A 68 -4.66 3.58 -4.06
CA ALA A 68 -5.83 3.95 -4.85
C ALA A 68 -7.07 4.27 -3.98
N GLY A 69 -7.00 4.03 -2.67
CA GLY A 69 -8.11 4.23 -1.75
C GLY A 69 -9.29 3.28 -1.99
N CYS A 70 -9.03 2.07 -2.50
CA CYS A 70 -10.01 0.99 -2.62
C CYS A 70 -10.17 0.23 -1.30
N LEU A 71 -9.11 0.20 -0.49
CA LEU A 71 -9.12 -0.35 0.85
C LEU A 71 -8.30 0.53 1.79
N VAL A 72 -8.34 0.19 3.07
CA VAL A 72 -7.55 0.79 4.13
C VAL A 72 -6.77 -0.32 4.83
N LEU A 73 -5.45 -0.22 4.81
CA LEU A 73 -4.58 -1.04 5.66
C LEU A 73 -4.44 -0.40 7.04
N PHE A 74 -4.50 -1.22 8.09
CA PHE A 74 -4.27 -0.76 9.46
C PHE A 74 -3.71 -1.88 10.33
N ASP A 75 -2.99 -1.48 11.37
CA ASP A 75 -2.42 -2.38 12.38
C ASP A 75 -3.23 -2.29 13.67
N VAL A 76 -3.46 -3.43 14.33
CA VAL A 76 -4.01 -3.53 15.69
C VAL A 76 -3.22 -4.61 16.40
N ASP A 77 -2.59 -4.27 17.54
CA ASP A 77 -1.81 -5.21 18.34
C ASP A 77 -0.80 -6.04 17.51
N GLY A 78 -0.07 -5.34 16.62
CA GLY A 78 0.94 -5.94 15.74
C GLY A 78 0.42 -6.86 14.63
N SER A 79 -0.89 -6.98 14.46
CA SER A 79 -1.52 -7.66 13.35
C SER A 79 -2.06 -6.66 12.33
N THR A 80 -1.74 -6.88 11.05
CA THR A 80 -2.26 -6.07 9.95
C THR A 80 -3.63 -6.60 9.48
N PHE A 81 -4.56 -5.68 9.26
CA PHE A 81 -5.91 -5.91 8.77
C PHE A 81 -6.18 -5.00 7.57
N PHE A 82 -7.19 -5.35 6.79
CA PHE A 82 -7.73 -4.44 5.79
C PHE A 82 -9.23 -4.24 5.98
N ALA A 83 -9.70 -3.08 5.53
CA ALA A 83 -11.12 -2.77 5.39
C ALA A 83 -11.37 -2.16 4.01
N LEU A 84 -12.30 -2.70 3.24
CA LEU A 84 -12.70 -2.14 1.96
C LEU A 84 -13.40 -0.79 2.18
N THR A 85 -13.04 0.23 1.41
CA THR A 85 -13.60 1.59 1.60
C THR A 85 -15.03 1.71 1.12
N ASP A 86 -15.37 0.97 0.07
CA ASP A 86 -16.70 0.95 -0.54
C ASP A 86 -17.30 -0.43 -0.31
N TRP A 87 -18.11 -0.55 0.74
CA TRP A 87 -18.76 -1.80 1.12
C TRP A 87 -20.27 -1.59 1.18
N PRO A 88 -21.07 -2.44 0.51
CA PRO A 88 -22.52 -2.29 0.53
C PRO A 88 -23.08 -2.61 1.91
N THR A 89 -24.24 -2.05 2.23
CA THR A 89 -25.02 -2.49 3.38
C THR A 89 -25.44 -3.94 3.15
N VAL A 90 -25.06 -4.82 4.08
CA VAL A 90 -25.46 -6.23 4.07
C VAL A 90 -26.67 -6.41 4.97
N ASP A 91 -27.79 -6.84 4.40
CA ASP A 91 -28.98 -7.17 5.17
C ASP A 91 -28.71 -8.33 6.14
N ARG A 92 -29.04 -8.12 7.42
CA ARG A 92 -28.80 -9.10 8.50
C ARG A 92 -27.34 -9.53 8.62
N ALA A 93 -26.41 -8.59 8.43
CA ALA A 93 -24.98 -8.79 8.64
C ALA A 93 -24.69 -9.43 10.00
N LYS A 94 -23.81 -10.44 10.01
CA LYS A 94 -23.27 -10.99 11.25
C LYS A 94 -22.31 -9.97 11.87
N PRO A 95 -22.18 -9.95 13.21
CA PRO A 95 -21.15 -9.15 13.87
C PRO A 95 -19.78 -9.46 13.27
N SER A 96 -19.05 -8.41 12.91
CA SER A 96 -17.70 -8.59 12.38
C SER A 96 -16.79 -9.31 13.36
N ARG A 97 -15.92 -10.14 12.79
CA ARG A 97 -14.88 -10.87 13.52
C ARG A 97 -13.62 -10.03 13.73
N PHE A 98 -13.53 -8.86 13.08
CA PHE A 98 -12.32 -8.08 12.96
C PHE A 98 -12.50 -6.65 13.47
N PRO A 99 -11.43 -6.02 13.98
CA PRO A 99 -11.48 -4.65 14.46
C PRO A 99 -11.93 -3.69 13.35
N ALA A 100 -12.59 -2.60 13.74
CA ALA A 100 -12.88 -1.52 12.80
C ALA A 100 -11.58 -0.74 12.49
N PRO A 101 -11.40 -0.26 11.26
CA PRO A 101 -10.30 0.65 10.96
C PRO A 101 -10.46 1.92 11.82
N PRO A 102 -9.36 2.63 12.15
CA PRO A 102 -9.49 3.87 12.89
C PRO A 102 -10.26 4.89 12.05
N LEU A 103 -11.11 5.66 12.74
CA LEU A 103 -11.73 6.86 12.18
C LEU A 103 -10.59 7.77 11.70
N ALA A 104 -10.72 8.26 10.46
CA ALA A 104 -9.62 8.91 9.75
C ALA A 104 -8.95 10.00 10.62
N ASN A 105 -7.67 9.80 10.97
CA ASN A 105 -6.80 10.89 11.35
C ASN A 105 -5.93 11.25 10.14
N ASP A 106 -6.07 12.52 9.73
CA ASP A 106 -5.47 13.21 8.59
C ASP A 106 -3.95 13.01 8.48
N SER A 107 -3.55 11.86 7.94
CA SER A 107 -2.15 11.61 7.55
C SER A 107 -2.01 11.23 6.09
N ARG A 108 -3.06 11.42 5.29
CA ARG A 108 -2.88 11.68 3.87
C ARG A 108 -2.13 13.01 3.76
N MET A 109 -0.80 12.96 3.64
CA MET A 109 -0.13 14.08 2.98
C MET A 109 -0.81 14.22 1.62
N PRO A 110 -1.42 15.36 1.28
CA PRO A 110 -1.98 15.56 -0.04
C PRO A 110 -0.84 15.37 -1.04
N ARG A 111 -0.99 14.40 -1.94
CA ARG A 111 -0.05 14.18 -3.04
C ARG A 111 -0.37 15.18 -4.14
N ASP A 112 -0.18 16.46 -3.83
CA ASP A 112 -0.27 17.52 -4.81
C ASP A 112 1.12 17.89 -5.32
N LEU A 113 1.16 18.10 -6.65
CA LEU A 113 2.21 18.71 -7.46
C LEU A 113 3.30 17.78 -8.03
N PHE A 114 2.96 17.05 -9.09
CA PHE A 114 3.85 16.90 -10.26
C PHE A 114 3.01 16.70 -11.54
N VAL A 115 2.51 17.80 -12.11
CA VAL A 115 2.30 17.91 -13.56
C VAL A 115 2.81 19.27 -14.00
N ALA A 116 3.55 19.24 -15.10
CA ALA A 116 4.45 20.26 -15.59
C ALA A 116 3.75 21.56 -16.02
N ARG A 117 4.53 22.63 -15.89
CA ARG A 117 4.26 24.00 -16.31
C ARG A 117 4.68 24.20 -17.77
N GLU A 118 3.78 24.72 -18.60
CA GLU A 118 4.07 25.58 -19.76
C GLU A 118 3.05 26.73 -19.73
N ARG A 119 3.36 27.89 -19.14
CA ARG A 119 3.86 29.15 -19.73
C ARG A 119 2.94 29.79 -20.79
N GLU A 120 2.30 30.90 -20.40
CA GLU A 120 2.33 32.24 -21.04
C GLU A 120 1.81 33.27 -20.00
N SER A 121 2.65 34.21 -19.53
CA SER A 121 2.59 35.66 -19.82
C SER A 121 1.22 36.28 -19.45
N GLU A 122 1.03 37.19 -18.50
CA GLU A 122 1.71 38.47 -18.23
C GLU A 122 0.95 39.14 -17.05
N ARG A 123 1.66 39.80 -16.12
CA ARG A 123 1.32 41.06 -15.39
C ARG A 123 1.80 41.12 -13.93
N GLU A 124 2.33 42.30 -13.63
CA GLU A 124 3.06 42.75 -12.45
C GLU A 124 2.26 42.78 -11.15
N GLY A 125 2.98 42.67 -10.02
CA GLY A 125 2.46 42.96 -8.69
C GLY A 125 3.39 42.48 -7.57
N GLU A 126 4.40 43.27 -7.23
CA GLU A 126 5.32 43.07 -6.12
C GLU A 126 4.59 43.03 -4.75
N ARG A 127 4.72 41.93 -3.99
CA ARG A 127 4.82 41.95 -2.52
C ARG A 127 5.70 40.80 -2.04
N GLY A 128 6.79 41.15 -1.36
CA GLY A 128 7.70 40.21 -0.74
C GLY A 128 7.06 39.43 0.40
N SER A 129 7.37 38.13 0.46
CA SER A 129 7.20 37.27 1.63
C SER A 129 8.41 36.35 1.67
N GLU A 130 9.30 36.60 2.61
CA GLU A 130 10.43 35.74 2.95
C GLU A 130 9.91 34.41 3.51
N SER A 131 9.77 33.42 2.64
CA SER A 131 9.56 32.03 3.03
C SER A 131 10.89 31.32 2.95
N LYS A 132 11.53 31.12 4.10
CA LYS A 132 12.77 30.35 4.25
C LYS A 132 12.60 28.98 3.58
N SER A 133 13.36 28.77 2.52
CA SER A 133 13.60 27.50 1.87
C SER A 133 14.12 26.49 2.89
N GLY A 134 13.26 25.55 3.30
CA GLY A 134 13.70 24.33 3.95
C GLY A 134 14.59 23.55 2.97
N PRO A 135 15.64 22.86 3.46
CA PRO A 135 16.59 22.19 2.59
C PRO A 135 15.88 21.12 1.76
N ALA A 136 16.21 21.12 0.46
CA ALA A 136 15.87 20.07 -0.47
C ALA A 136 16.14 18.71 0.19
N ARG A 137 15.11 17.86 0.24
CA ARG A 137 15.25 16.49 0.74
C ARG A 137 16.30 15.80 -0.12
N SER A 138 17.46 15.52 0.47
CA SER A 138 18.47 14.67 -0.15
C SER A 138 17.80 13.39 -0.67
N PRO A 139 18.25 12.84 -1.82
CA PRO A 139 17.85 11.52 -2.25
C PRO A 139 18.05 10.56 -1.07
N ARG A 140 16.97 9.97 -0.58
CA ARG A 140 17.05 9.01 0.53
C ARG A 140 17.93 7.87 0.05
N ASP A 141 18.99 7.62 0.81
CA ASP A 141 19.81 6.43 0.70
C ASP A 141 18.88 5.21 0.76
N THR A 142 18.65 4.55 -0.39
CA THR A 142 17.71 3.42 -0.53
C THR A 142 18.22 2.14 0.14
N THR A 143 19.41 2.19 0.75
CA THR A 143 20.07 1.09 1.44
C THR A 143 19.49 0.78 2.82
N SER A 144 18.78 1.72 3.44
CA SER A 144 18.22 1.54 4.77
C SER A 144 16.78 0.99 4.73
N PRO A 145 16.44 -0.02 5.54
CA PRO A 145 15.10 -0.56 5.56
C PRO A 145 14.07 0.47 6.04
N PRO A 146 12.85 0.47 5.49
CA PRO A 146 11.77 1.30 6.01
C PRO A 146 11.46 0.89 7.46
N SER A 147 11.00 1.86 8.26
CA SER A 147 10.58 1.53 9.63
C SER A 147 9.28 0.73 9.59
N PRO A 148 9.10 -0.29 10.45
CA PRO A 148 7.82 -1.00 10.57
C PRO A 148 6.71 -0.15 11.20
N PHE A 149 7.03 1.07 11.67
CA PHE A 149 6.08 1.98 12.31
C PHE A 149 5.99 3.30 11.54
N CYS A 150 4.82 3.93 11.58
CA CYS A 150 4.64 5.26 11.04
C CYS A 150 5.43 6.31 11.83
N HIS A 151 5.57 7.53 11.29
CA HIS A 151 6.34 8.57 11.96
C HIS A 151 5.83 8.89 13.38
N ALA A 152 4.51 8.78 13.60
CA ALA A 152 3.87 9.06 14.89
C ALA A 152 4.18 7.99 15.96
N HIS A 153 4.43 6.74 15.55
CA HIS A 153 4.71 5.63 16.46
C HIS A 153 6.13 5.09 16.35
N ARG A 154 7.00 5.79 15.61
CA ARG A 154 8.41 5.40 15.47
C ARG A 154 9.16 5.46 16.80
N SER A 155 8.88 6.46 17.63
CA SER A 155 9.54 6.65 18.93
C SER A 155 8.99 5.72 20.01
N THR A 156 7.71 5.34 19.92
CA THR A 156 7.04 4.47 20.90
C THR A 156 7.20 2.98 20.58
N GLY A 157 7.68 2.64 19.37
CA GLY A 157 7.83 1.25 18.96
C GLY A 157 6.50 0.56 18.60
N GLY A 158 5.48 1.33 18.21
CA GLY A 158 4.16 0.83 17.87
C GLY A 158 3.03 1.46 18.69
N THR A 159 1.84 0.87 18.55
CA THR A 159 0.61 1.22 19.26
C THR A 159 -0.30 -0.01 19.34
N ASP A 160 -1.09 -0.10 20.40
CA ASP A 160 -2.14 -1.12 20.57
C ASP A 160 -3.47 -0.66 19.92
N GLU A 161 -3.60 0.64 19.67
CA GLU A 161 -4.78 1.21 19.01
C GLU A 161 -4.71 1.04 17.48
N PRO A 162 -5.85 0.93 16.78
CA PRO A 162 -5.87 0.82 15.33
C PRO A 162 -5.14 1.98 14.64
N CYS A 163 -4.11 1.66 13.85
CA CYS A 163 -3.32 2.68 13.17
C CYS A 163 -3.08 2.34 11.70
N ARG A 164 -3.61 3.18 10.80
CA ARG A 164 -3.42 3.04 9.34
C ARG A 164 -1.95 3.12 8.94
N GLY A 165 -1.26 4.14 9.47
CA GLY A 165 0.14 4.36 9.16
C GLY A 165 1.04 3.18 9.56
N CYS A 166 0.78 2.56 10.70
CA CYS A 166 1.52 1.37 11.13
C CYS A 166 1.22 0.17 10.21
N GLY A 167 -0.04 -0.07 9.85
CA GLY A 167 -0.41 -1.17 8.95
C GLY A 167 0.32 -1.09 7.62
N ARG A 168 0.30 0.09 6.99
CA ARG A 168 1.04 0.36 5.75
C ARG A 168 2.55 0.23 5.94
N ALA A 169 3.12 0.81 7.00
CA ALA A 169 4.57 0.77 7.26
C ALA A 169 5.09 -0.66 7.47
N ARG A 170 4.33 -1.51 8.18
CA ARG A 170 4.67 -2.94 8.34
C ARG A 170 4.67 -3.67 7.02
N LEU A 171 3.64 -3.47 6.19
CA LEU A 171 3.55 -4.14 4.90
C LEU A 171 4.66 -3.70 3.95
N GLN A 172 4.97 -2.40 3.91
CA GLN A 172 6.12 -1.87 3.16
C GLN A 172 7.45 -2.45 3.64
N ARG A 173 7.63 -2.60 4.97
CA ARG A 173 8.82 -3.24 5.53
C ARG A 173 8.92 -4.70 5.13
N LYS A 174 7.81 -5.45 5.17
CA LYS A 174 7.79 -6.84 4.71
C LYS A 174 8.21 -6.96 3.24
N VAL A 175 7.63 -6.15 2.34
CA VAL A 175 8.01 -6.16 0.91
C VAL A 175 9.50 -5.87 0.73
N TRP A 176 10.05 -4.89 1.46
CA TRP A 176 11.49 -4.60 1.43
C TRP A 176 12.33 -5.77 1.95
N ASP A 177 11.93 -6.41 3.05
CA ASP A 177 12.67 -7.56 3.61
C ASP A 177 12.65 -8.74 2.61
N ASP A 178 11.50 -9.01 1.99
CA ASP A 178 11.34 -10.03 0.94
C ASP A 178 12.21 -9.72 -0.29
N GLU A 179 12.30 -8.45 -0.70
CA GLU A 179 13.22 -7.98 -1.75
C GLU A 179 14.68 -8.27 -1.43
N GLN A 180 15.12 -7.97 -0.21
CA GLN A 180 16.50 -8.22 0.20
C GLN A 180 16.82 -9.72 0.25
N ILE A 181 15.87 -10.54 0.71
CA ILE A 181 16.02 -12.01 0.73
C ILE A 181 16.17 -12.53 -0.70
N ALA A 182 15.26 -12.13 -1.61
CA ALA A 182 15.31 -12.55 -3.01
C ALA A 182 16.60 -12.08 -3.70
N ALA A 183 17.02 -10.83 -3.46
CA ALA A 183 18.25 -10.30 -4.05
C ALA A 183 19.51 -11.06 -3.60
N ARG A 184 19.57 -11.49 -2.33
CA ARG A 184 20.68 -12.30 -1.79
C ARG A 184 20.70 -13.74 -2.31
N GLN A 185 19.55 -14.26 -2.73
CA GLN A 185 19.41 -15.62 -3.24
C GLN A 185 19.63 -15.74 -4.74
N ARG A 186 19.69 -14.61 -5.46
CA ARG A 186 19.98 -14.61 -6.90
C ARG A 186 21.44 -15.03 -7.11
N PRO A 187 21.71 -16.16 -7.79
CA PRO A 187 23.08 -16.56 -8.09
C PRO A 187 23.74 -15.47 -8.94
N GLU A 188 24.99 -15.14 -8.65
CA GLU A 188 25.82 -14.35 -9.57
C GLU A 188 25.89 -15.14 -10.87
N GLU A 189 25.34 -14.59 -11.95
CA GLU A 189 25.49 -15.15 -13.28
C GLU A 189 27.00 -15.30 -13.52
N ALA A 190 27.46 -16.55 -13.61
CA ALA A 190 28.83 -16.85 -13.97
C ALA A 190 29.06 -16.22 -15.34
N HIS A 191 29.82 -15.14 -15.34
CA HIS A 191 30.38 -14.56 -16.55
C HIS A 191 31.36 -15.59 -17.08
N ASP A 192 30.89 -16.52 -17.92
CA ASP A 192 31.73 -17.37 -18.76
C ASP A 192 32.38 -16.46 -19.81
N ASP A 193 33.32 -15.63 -19.34
CA ASP A 193 34.38 -15.07 -20.16
C ASP A 193 35.48 -16.14 -20.26
N ASP A 194 35.29 -17.10 -21.15
CA ASP A 194 36.38 -17.88 -21.73
C ASP A 194 36.17 -17.96 -23.26
N GLU A 195 36.37 -16.82 -23.93
CA GLU A 195 37.10 -16.78 -25.21
C GLU A 195 38.62 -16.71 -24.88
N PRO A 196 39.60 -17.12 -25.73
CA PRO A 196 39.51 -17.48 -27.15
C PRO A 196 40.43 -18.68 -27.59
N PHE A 197 40.43 -18.91 -28.92
CA PHE A 197 41.36 -19.67 -29.81
C PHE A 197 40.91 -21.03 -30.35
#